data_AF-A0A919D2J6-F1
#
_entry.id   AF-A0A919D2J6-F1
#
_cell.length_a   1.000
_cell.length_b   1.000
_cell.length_c   1.000
_cell.angle_alpha   90.00
_cell.angle_beta   90.00
_cell.angle_gamma   90.00
#
_symmetry.space_group_name_H-M   'P 1'
#
loop_
_entity.id
_entity.type
_entity.pdbx_description
1 polymer ?
#
loop_
_entity_poly.entity_id
_entity_poly.type
_entity_poly.pdbx_seq_one_letter_code
_entity_poly.pdbx_strand_id
1 'polypeptide(L)'
;MWLLDKITLTGDSTAKKAGTLIVVALIFGLVNWLVKPIMKVLTFPLFILTLGLITLVVNALMLLLTSWVCGKLNLSFHVQGFWTAVVGGLIISIVSWALHVVLPDED
;
A
#
# COMPACT_ATOMS: atom_id res chain seq x y z
N MET A 1 32.29 9.24 -12.86
CA MET A 1 33.09 9.05 -11.62
C MET A 1 33.19 10.42 -10.94
N TRP A 2 32.17 10.81 -10.15
CA TRP A 2 32.06 12.14 -9.52
C TRP A 2 31.25 12.11 -8.21
N LEU A 3 30.36 11.12 -8.04
CA LEU A 3 29.56 10.91 -6.82
C LEU A 3 30.33 10.27 -5.65
N LEU A 4 31.59 9.86 -5.86
CA LEU A 4 32.44 9.22 -4.85
C LEU A 4 33.50 10.16 -4.25
N ASP A 5 33.63 11.38 -4.77
CA ASP A 5 34.68 12.35 -4.40
C ASP A 5 34.43 13.03 -3.03
N LYS A 6 33.20 12.93 -2.51
CA LYS A 6 32.79 13.52 -1.23
C LYS A 6 32.91 12.57 -0.03
N ILE A 7 33.32 11.31 -0.25
CA ILE A 7 33.62 10.37 0.84
C ILE A 7 35.11 10.50 1.15
N THR A 8 35.48 11.55 1.87
CA THR A 8 36.84 11.69 2.38
C THR A 8 37.04 10.75 3.56
N LEU A 9 37.66 9.60 3.27
CA LEU A 9 38.23 8.73 4.30
C LEU A 9 39.46 9.44 4.88
N THR A 10 39.27 10.30 5.88
CA THR A 10 40.35 10.92 6.66
C THR A 10 41.03 9.84 7.50
N GLY A 11 41.93 9.09 6.88
CA GLY A 11 42.73 8.07 7.54
C GLY A 11 44.02 7.87 6.77
N ASP A 12 45.14 8.19 7.41
CA ASP A 12 46.51 8.03 6.89
C ASP A 12 46.88 6.58 6.50
N SER A 13 46.09 5.57 6.88
CA SER A 13 46.36 4.16 6.58
C SER A 13 45.11 3.35 6.22
N THR A 14 45.25 2.41 5.29
CA THR A 14 44.20 1.49 4.81
C THR A 14 43.47 0.77 5.95
N ALA A 15 44.18 0.45 7.04
CA ALA A 15 43.61 -0.19 8.22
C ALA A 15 42.61 0.72 8.98
N LYS A 16 42.90 2.02 9.13
CA LYS A 16 41.98 2.96 9.79
C LYS A 16 40.71 3.19 8.96
N LYS A 17 40.84 3.22 7.63
CA LYS A 17 39.69 3.36 6.72
C LYS A 17 38.75 2.16 6.81
N ALA A 18 39.31 0.95 6.80
CA ALA A 18 38.52 -0.28 6.96
C ALA A 18 37.82 -0.31 8.33
N GLY A 19 38.50 0.08 9.41
CA GLY A 19 37.90 0.17 10.74
C GLY A 19 36.71 1.13 10.81
N THR A 20 36.84 2.35 10.25
CA THR A 20 35.75 3.33 10.22
C THR A 20 34.55 2.83 9.41
N LEU A 21 34.79 2.20 8.25
CA LEU A 21 33.71 1.66 7.42
C LEU A 21 32.92 0.56 8.12
N ILE A 22 33.60 -0.33 8.86
CA ILE A 22 32.95 -1.39 9.64
C ILE A 22 32.06 -0.79 10.73
N VAL A 23 32.55 0.22 11.45
CA VAL A 23 31.77 0.89 12.50
C VAL A 23 30.55 1.61 11.91
N VAL A 24 30.72 2.33 10.79
CA VAL A 24 29.62 3.00 10.10
C VAL A 24 28.61 1.98 9.58
N ALA A 25 29.05 0.86 9.00
CA ALA A 25 28.17 -0.20 8.53
C ALA A 25 27.37 -0.86 9.66
N LEU A 26 27.99 -1.05 10.84
CA LEU A 26 27.31 -1.56 12.03
C LEU A 26 26.23 -0.59 12.52
N ILE A 27 26.55 0.70 12.64
CA ILE A 27 25.58 1.73 13.05
C ILE A 27 24.44 1.82 12.04
N PHE A 28 24.77 1.86 10.75
CA PHE A 28 23.78 1.93 9.68
C PHE A 28 22.88 0.68 9.67
N GLY A 29 23.45 -0.50 9.89
CA GLY A 29 22.71 -1.75 10.04
C GLY A 29 21.74 -1.71 11.22
N LEU A 30 22.19 -1.23 12.39
CA LEU A 30 21.36 -1.11 13.59
C LEU A 30 20.22 -0.11 13.40
N VAL A 31 20.53 1.06 12.84
CA VAL A 31 19.52 2.09 12.54
C VAL A 31 18.50 1.56 11.53
N ASN A 32 18.94 0.92 10.45
CA ASN A 32 18.04 0.37 9.44
C ASN A 32 17.15 -0.76 10.01
N TRP A 33 17.69 -1.57 10.92
CA TRP A 33 16.93 -2.62 11.61
C TRP A 33 15.85 -2.04 12.55
N LEU A 34 16.08 -0.86 13.16
CA LEU A 34 15.10 -0.20 14.02
C LEU A 34 14.10 0.68 13.25
N VAL A 35 14.55 1.41 12.23
CA VAL A 35 13.72 2.34 11.45
C VAL A 35 12.72 1.59 10.57
N LYS A 36 13.15 0.49 9.91
CA LYS A 36 12.27 -0.30 9.04
C LYS A 36 11.00 -0.82 9.73
N PRO A 37 11.04 -1.46 10.91
CA PRO A 37 9.83 -1.96 11.56
C PRO A 37 8.89 -0.82 11.98
N ILE A 38 9.43 0.30 12.47
CA ILE A 38 8.62 1.48 12.85
C ILE A 38 7.89 2.04 11.63
N MET A 39 8.63 2.24 10.53
CA MET A 39 8.06 2.68 9.26
C MET A 39 6.99 1.69 8.77
N LYS A 40 7.24 0.38 8.86
CA LYS A 40 6.29 -0.65 8.42
C LYS A 40 4.99 -0.62 9.22
N VAL A 41 5.07 -0.50 10.54
CA VAL A 41 3.88 -0.41 11.42
C VAL A 41 3.07 0.85 11.12
N LEU A 42 3.72 1.98 10.88
CA LEU A 42 3.02 3.24 10.55
C LEU A 42 2.43 3.24 9.14
N THR A 43 3.14 2.66 8.17
CA THR A 43 2.75 2.72 6.76
C THR A 43 1.74 1.63 6.42
N PHE A 44 1.72 0.49 7.12
CA PHE A 44 0.74 -0.59 6.90
C PHE A 44 -0.73 -0.14 6.97
N PRO A 45 -1.21 0.56 8.02
CA PRO A 45 -2.59 1.05 8.07
C PRO A 45 -2.85 2.12 7.00
N LEU A 46 -1.86 2.95 6.68
CA LEU A 46 -1.98 3.95 5.63
C LEU A 46 -2.08 3.32 4.23
N PHE A 47 -1.36 2.23 3.98
CA PHE A 47 -1.49 1.41 2.78
C PHE A 47 -2.86 0.75 2.68
N ILE A 48 -3.37 0.16 3.76
CA ILE A 48 -4.72 -0.43 3.76
C ILE A 48 -5.77 0.65 3.52
N LEU A 49 -5.64 1.82 4.15
CA LEU A 49 -6.58 2.92 3.96
C LEU A 49 -6.58 3.41 2.51
N THR A 50 -5.39 3.60 1.90
CA THR A 50 -5.29 4.08 0.52
C THR A 50 -5.75 3.04 -0.51
N LEU A 51 -5.28 1.80 -0.40
CA LEU A 51 -5.67 0.72 -1.30
C LEU A 51 -7.15 0.35 -1.13
N GLY A 52 -7.61 0.19 0.11
CA GLY A 52 -9.00 -0.14 0.42
C GLY A 52 -9.98 0.96 0.01
N LEU A 53 -9.62 2.24 0.20
CA LEU A 53 -10.44 3.36 -0.26
C LEU A 53 -10.53 3.40 -1.80
N ILE A 54 -9.43 3.17 -2.52
CA ILE A 54 -9.45 3.11 -3.99
C ILE A 54 -10.37 1.97 -4.46
N THR A 55 -10.25 0.78 -3.89
CA THR A 55 -11.11 -0.37 -4.24
C THR A 55 -12.59 -0.06 -3.98
N LEU A 56 -12.91 0.57 -2.86
CA LEU A 56 -14.27 0.98 -2.53
C LEU A 56 -14.82 2.02 -3.51
N VAL A 57 -14.00 3.00 -3.90
CA VAL A 57 -14.39 4.01 -4.92
C VAL A 57 -14.63 3.34 -6.28
N VAL A 58 -13.76 2.41 -6.69
CA VAL A 58 -13.94 1.67 -7.96
C VAL A 58 -15.23 0.85 -7.94
N ASN A 59 -15.51 0.13 -6.86
CA ASN A 59 -16.74 -0.67 -6.73
C ASN A 59 -18.00 0.22 -6.74
N ALA A 60 -17.94 1.39 -6.11
CA ALA A 60 -19.01 2.39 -6.16
C ALA A 60 -19.24 2.92 -7.59
N LEU A 61 -18.16 3.25 -8.29
CA LEU A 61 -18.24 3.73 -9.67
C LEU A 61 -18.79 2.65 -10.60
N MET A 62 -18.43 1.38 -10.39
CA MET A 62 -19.02 0.25 -11.13
C MET A 62 -20.53 0.17 -10.89
N LEU A 63 -21.01 0.28 -9.65
CA LEU A 63 -22.46 0.26 -9.36
C LEU A 63 -23.21 1.43 -10.01
N LEU A 64 -22.63 2.63 -10.02
CA LEU A 64 -23.21 3.77 -10.73
C LEU A 64 -23.25 3.53 -12.24
N LEU A 65 -22.18 2.98 -12.82
CA LEU A 65 -22.12 2.66 -14.23
C LEU A 65 -23.17 1.60 -14.60
N THR A 66 -23.30 0.54 -13.79
CA THR A 66 -24.32 -0.49 -13.96
C THR A 66 -25.72 0.11 -13.87
N SER A 67 -25.99 0.96 -12.87
CA SER A 67 -27.28 1.66 -12.77
C SER A 67 -27.60 2.51 -13.99
N TRP A 68 -26.60 3.20 -14.55
CA TRP A 68 -26.77 4.00 -15.76
C TRP A 68 -27.09 3.13 -16.98
N VAL A 69 -26.41 2.00 -17.14
CA VAL A 69 -26.67 1.02 -18.21
C VAL A 69 -28.06 0.38 -18.04
N CYS A 70 -28.43 -0.02 -16.83
CA CYS A 70 -29.76 -0.59 -16.55
C CYS A 70 -30.89 0.41 -16.86
N GLY A 71 -30.69 1.70 -16.57
CA GLY A 71 -31.63 2.76 -16.94
C GLY A 71 -31.83 2.89 -18.45
N LYS A 72 -30.78 2.66 -19.26
CA LYS A 72 -30.89 2.62 -20.74
C LYS A 72 -31.64 1.39 -21.25
N LEU A 73 -31.55 0.28 -20.54
CA LEU A 73 -32.16 -1.01 -20.90
C LEU A 73 -33.58 -1.21 -20.31
N ASN A 74 -34.17 -0.18 -19.69
CA ASN A 74 -35.49 -0.24 -19.03
C ASN A 74 -35.56 -1.27 -17.89
N LEU A 75 -34.42 -1.57 -17.25
CA LEU A 75 -34.34 -2.44 -16.09
C LEU A 75 -34.55 -1.62 -14.81
N SER A 76 -35.33 -2.14 -13.86
CA SER A 76 -35.69 -1.47 -12.59
C SER A 76 -34.54 -1.39 -11.57
N PHE A 77 -33.28 -1.39 -12.01
CA PHE A 77 -32.11 -1.28 -11.12
C PHE A 77 -31.60 0.16 -11.11
N HIS A 78 -31.82 0.86 -9.99
CA HIS A 78 -31.43 2.26 -9.82
C HIS A 78 -30.67 2.46 -8.51
N VAL A 79 -29.44 2.98 -8.62
CA VAL A 79 -28.62 3.35 -7.45
C VAL A 79 -28.66 4.88 -7.32
N GLN A 80 -29.36 5.38 -6.30
CA GLN A 80 -29.54 6.81 -6.10
C GLN A 80 -28.29 7.45 -5.47
N GLY A 81 -27.44 8.01 -6.31
CA GLY A 81 -26.34 8.88 -5.89
C GLY A 81 -25.05 8.17 -5.50
N PHE A 82 -23.97 8.96 -5.46
CA PHE A 82 -22.61 8.46 -5.20
C PHE A 82 -22.45 7.81 -3.83
N TRP A 83 -23.03 8.39 -2.78
CA TRP A 83 -22.92 7.85 -1.42
C TRP A 83 -23.61 6.49 -1.25
N THR A 84 -24.76 6.27 -1.89
CA THR A 84 -25.45 4.98 -1.89
C THR A 84 -24.63 3.92 -2.63
N ALA A 85 -23.99 4.31 -3.74
CA ALA A 85 -23.09 3.43 -4.48
C ALA A 85 -21.82 3.09 -3.68
N VAL A 86 -21.28 4.05 -2.92
CA VAL A 86 -20.15 3.83 -2.01
C VAL A 86 -20.49 2.83 -0.91
N VAL A 87 -21.63 3.00 -0.24
CA VAL A 87 -22.08 2.06 0.79
C VAL A 87 -22.39 0.69 0.20
N GLY A 88 -23.04 0.64 -0.98
CA GLY A 88 -23.27 -0.62 -1.70
C GLY A 88 -21.98 -1.34 -2.10
N GLY A 89 -21.01 -0.59 -2.63
CA GLY A 89 -19.69 -1.11 -2.98
C GLY A 89 -18.91 -1.61 -1.77
N LEU A 90 -19.01 -0.92 -0.62
CA LEU A 90 -18.42 -1.36 0.64
C LEU A 90 -19.01 -2.72 1.09
N ILE A 91 -20.33 -2.86 1.08
CA ILE A 91 -21.00 -4.12 1.47
C ILE A 91 -20.56 -5.27 0.56
N ILE A 92 -20.57 -5.08 -0.76
CA ILE A 92 -20.13 -6.10 -1.72
C ILE A 92 -18.68 -6.50 -1.47
N SER A 93 -17.80 -5.52 -1.21
CA SER A 93 -16.38 -5.76 -0.94
C SER A 93 -16.19 -6.61 0.32
N ILE A 94 -16.92 -6.30 1.40
CA ILE A 94 -16.85 -7.05 2.65
C ILE A 94 -17.39 -8.48 2.45
N VAL A 95 -18.52 -8.63 1.76
CA VAL A 95 -19.14 -9.94 1.52
C VAL A 95 -18.23 -10.81 0.65
N SER A 96 -17.65 -10.26 -0.41
CA SER A 96 -16.69 -10.97 -1.27
C SER A 96 -15.42 -11.37 -0.51
N TRP A 97 -14.89 -10.48 0.33
CA TRP A 97 -13.74 -10.81 1.18
C TRP A 97 -14.07 -11.92 2.17
N ALA A 98 -15.23 -11.84 2.84
CA ALA A 98 -15.69 -12.89 3.76
C ALA A 98 -15.91 -14.23 3.03
N LEU A 99 -16.47 -14.20 1.81
CA LEU A 99 -16.62 -15.37 0.96
C LEU A 99 -15.27 -16.01 0.63
N HIS A 100 -14.26 -15.24 0.22
CA HIS A 100 -12.91 -15.78 -0.05
C HIS A 100 -12.19 -16.31 1.21
N VAL A 101 -12.50 -15.77 2.39
CA VAL A 101 -11.94 -16.29 3.65
C VAL A 101 -12.60 -17.60 4.08
N VAL A 102 -13.90 -17.76 3.81
CA VAL A 102 -14.69 -18.95 4.20
C VAL A 102 -14.61 -20.06 3.15
N LEU A 103 -14.57 -19.69 1.88
CA LEU A 103 -14.21 -20.52 0.75
C LEU A 103 -12.79 -20.16 0.36
N PRO A 104 -11.76 -20.67 1.07
CA PRO A 104 -10.42 -20.61 0.55
C PRO A 104 -10.43 -21.39 -0.77
N ASP A 105 -10.31 -20.68 -1.89
CA ASP A 105 -10.12 -21.30 -3.19
C ASP A 105 -8.85 -22.17 -3.11
N GLU A 106 -9.00 -23.46 -3.41
CA GLU A 106 -7.88 -24.39 -3.59
C GLU A 106 -7.25 -24.13 -4.97
N ASP A 107 -6.60 -22.96 -5.13
CA ASP A 107 -5.75 -22.66 -6.29
C ASP A 107 -4.28 -22.98 -6.01
#